data_AF-A0A432FAJ7-F1
#
_entry.id   AF-A0A432FAJ7-F1
#
_cell.length_a   1.000
_cell.length_b   1.000
_cell.length_c   1.000
_cell.angle_alpha   90.00
_cell.angle_beta   90.00
_cell.angle_gamma   90.00
#
_symmetry.space_group_name_H-M   'P 1'
#
loop_
_entity.id
_entity.type
_entity.pdbx_description
1 polymer ?
#
loop_
_entity_poly.entity_id
_entity_poly.type
_entity_poly.pdbx_seq_one_letter_code
_entity_poly.pdbx_strand_id
1 'polypeptide(L)'
;FALLQNKHAATIFAVAIATAMAAVPPGGAEWSVANAGKGGLILWPLFGATNQLLAGLSFIVITFYLWRRGRTIWFLVIPTVFMLIMPLWAMIHQLFVAPGWLVAEQPNYLLGGIGLATIALEIWMIVEAVKLFPRVKGVIEENALDRQPA
;
A
#
# COMPACT_ATOMS: atom_id res chain seq x y z
N PHE A 1 22.14 10.01 -26.61
CA PHE A 1 20.78 9.50 -26.30
C PHE A 1 20.29 8.36 -27.19
N ALA A 2 20.93 8.03 -28.33
CA ALA A 2 20.52 6.91 -29.20
C ALA A 2 20.61 5.51 -28.55
N LEU A 3 21.52 5.32 -27.58
CA LEU A 3 21.72 4.02 -26.92
C LEU A 3 20.51 3.57 -26.08
N LEU A 4 19.77 4.50 -25.46
CA LEU A 4 18.59 4.21 -24.63
C LEU A 4 17.28 4.12 -25.44
N GLN A 5 17.33 4.32 -26.76
CA GLN A 5 16.17 4.15 -27.65
C GLN A 5 16.01 2.69 -28.13
N ASN A 6 17.05 1.87 -28.01
CA ASN A 6 16.97 0.43 -28.32
C ASN A 6 16.29 -0.31 -27.15
N LYS A 7 15.20 -1.04 -27.43
CA LYS A 7 14.41 -1.79 -26.45
C LYS A 7 15.25 -2.72 -25.55
N HIS A 8 16.29 -3.33 -26.10
CA HIS A 8 17.17 -4.23 -25.35
C HIS A 8 18.12 -3.45 -24.44
N ALA A 9 18.74 -2.38 -24.94
CA ALA A 9 19.63 -1.54 -24.15
C ALA A 9 18.88 -0.81 -23.03
N ALA A 10 17.66 -0.32 -23.29
CA ALA A 10 16.79 0.28 -22.28
C ALA A 10 16.40 -0.72 -21.19
N THR A 11 16.01 -1.95 -21.58
CA THR A 11 15.66 -3.01 -20.62
C THR A 11 16.87 -3.42 -19.77
N ILE A 12 18.02 -3.65 -20.39
CA ILE A 12 19.26 -4.01 -19.69
C ILE A 12 19.65 -2.91 -18.71
N PHE A 13 19.58 -1.65 -19.12
CA PHE A 13 19.87 -0.51 -18.25
C PHE A 13 18.93 -0.47 -17.05
N ALA A 14 17.62 -0.64 -17.26
CA ALA A 14 16.63 -0.69 -16.17
C ALA A 14 16.88 -1.85 -15.20
N VAL A 15 17.12 -3.06 -15.73
CA VAL A 15 17.41 -4.25 -14.92
C VAL A 15 18.72 -4.09 -14.15
N ALA A 16 19.76 -3.52 -14.77
CA ALA A 16 21.05 -3.29 -14.11
C ALA A 16 20.91 -2.32 -12.94
N ILE A 17 20.18 -1.20 -13.11
CA ILE A 17 19.92 -0.25 -12.04
C ILE A 17 19.07 -0.89 -10.93
N ALA A 18 18.00 -1.60 -11.28
CA ALA A 18 17.15 -2.26 -10.30
C ALA A 18 17.93 -3.34 -9.51
N THR A 19 18.79 -4.10 -10.18
CA THR A 19 19.64 -5.11 -9.56
C THR A 19 20.68 -4.46 -8.65
N ALA A 20 21.33 -3.39 -9.10
CA ALA A 20 22.29 -2.65 -8.26
C ALA A 20 21.62 -2.08 -7.01
N MET A 21 20.42 -1.51 -7.15
CA MET A 21 19.63 -0.99 -6.03
C MET A 21 19.17 -2.11 -5.08
N ALA A 22 18.72 -3.24 -5.61
CA ALA A 22 18.33 -4.39 -4.81
C ALA A 22 19.54 -5.03 -4.08
N ALA A 23 20.74 -4.96 -4.66
CA ALA A 23 21.95 -5.52 -4.08
C ALA A 23 22.59 -4.62 -3.00
N VAL A 24 21.98 -3.47 -2.66
CA VAL A 24 22.49 -2.59 -1.60
C VAL A 24 22.47 -3.33 -0.25
N PRO A 25 23.62 -3.43 0.45
CA PRO A 25 23.69 -4.08 1.75
C PRO A 25 23.03 -3.22 2.84
N PRO A 26 22.67 -3.82 3.99
CA PRO A 26 22.22 -3.06 5.15
C PRO A 26 23.30 -2.07 5.61
N GLY A 27 22.89 -0.96 6.23
CA GLY A 27 23.81 0.07 6.71
C GLY A 27 24.89 -0.51 7.64
N GLY A 28 26.15 -0.18 7.38
CA GLY A 28 27.30 -0.66 8.14
C GLY A 28 27.87 -2.02 7.70
N ALA A 29 27.24 -2.71 6.75
CA ALA A 29 27.75 -3.95 6.17
C ALA A 29 28.50 -3.70 4.85
N GLU A 30 29.60 -4.42 4.63
CA GLU A 30 30.30 -4.37 3.35
C GLU A 30 29.47 -5.02 2.23
N TRP A 31 29.65 -4.51 1.01
CA TRP A 31 29.07 -5.14 -0.17
C TRP A 31 29.69 -6.53 -0.39
N SER A 32 28.85 -7.55 -0.34
CA SER A 32 29.22 -8.93 -0.63
C SER A 32 28.00 -9.68 -1.16
N VAL A 33 28.20 -10.78 -1.88
CA VAL A 33 27.11 -11.65 -2.34
C VAL A 33 26.25 -12.13 -1.16
N ALA A 34 26.86 -12.33 0.02
CA ALA A 34 26.15 -12.73 1.23
C ALA A 34 25.28 -11.61 1.83
N ASN A 35 25.57 -10.34 1.55
CA ASN A 35 24.85 -9.18 2.07
C ASN A 35 23.92 -8.51 1.05
N ALA A 36 24.08 -8.81 -0.23
CA ALA A 36 23.21 -8.33 -1.30
C ALA A 36 21.74 -8.70 -1.01
N GLY A 37 20.81 -7.76 -1.18
CA GLY A 37 19.37 -8.00 -0.97
C GLY A 37 18.91 -7.89 0.49
N LYS A 38 19.80 -7.92 1.48
CA LYS A 38 19.41 -7.86 2.90
C LYS A 38 18.92 -6.50 3.35
N GLY A 39 19.25 -5.42 2.63
CA GLY A 39 18.71 -4.08 2.91
C GLY A 39 17.18 -4.04 2.86
N GLY A 40 16.57 -4.75 1.91
CA GLY A 40 15.10 -4.84 1.80
C GLY A 40 14.43 -5.54 2.98
N LEU A 41 15.13 -6.45 3.65
CA LEU A 41 14.60 -7.14 4.84
C LEU A 41 14.38 -6.19 6.03
N ILE A 42 15.03 -5.03 6.04
CA ILE A 42 14.81 -3.99 7.05
C ILE A 42 13.35 -3.52 6.99
N LEU A 43 12.81 -3.27 5.79
CA LEU A 43 11.45 -2.76 5.58
C LEU A 43 10.38 -3.86 5.54
N TRP A 44 10.80 -5.13 5.44
CA TRP A 44 9.89 -6.29 5.37
C TRP A 44 8.78 -6.31 6.42
N PRO A 45 8.99 -5.91 7.69
CA PRO A 45 7.92 -5.91 8.68
C PRO A 45 6.71 -5.03 8.32
N LEU A 46 6.92 -3.97 7.53
CA LEU A 46 5.83 -3.09 7.06
C LEU A 46 5.03 -3.69 5.91
N PHE A 47 5.63 -4.63 5.15
CA PHE A 47 5.09 -5.14 3.89
C PHE A 47 3.68 -5.72 4.02
N GLY A 48 3.43 -6.45 5.11
CA GLY A 48 2.12 -7.05 5.37
C GLY A 48 1.02 -5.99 5.51
N ALA A 49 1.25 -4.96 6.32
CA ALA A 49 0.28 -3.91 6.55
C ALA A 49 0.08 -3.01 5.31
N THR A 50 1.16 -2.65 4.60
CA THR A 50 1.05 -1.84 3.37
C THR A 50 0.28 -2.56 2.27
N ASN A 51 0.45 -3.88 2.14
CA ASN A 51 -0.32 -4.66 1.15
C ASN A 51 -1.80 -4.74 1.50
N GLN A 52 -2.13 -4.87 2.78
CA GLN A 52 -3.53 -4.86 3.21
C GLN A 52 -4.16 -3.49 2.98
N LEU A 53 -3.43 -2.38 3.16
CA LEU A 53 -3.93 -1.05 2.84
C LEU A 53 -4.26 -0.90 1.35
N LEU A 54 -3.40 -1.40 0.44
CA LEU A 54 -3.67 -1.42 -1.01
C LEU A 54 -4.88 -2.31 -1.36
N ALA A 55 -5.02 -3.45 -0.69
CA ALA A 55 -6.20 -4.29 -0.82
C ALA A 55 -7.44 -3.55 -0.33
N GLY A 56 -7.38 -2.89 0.82
CA GLY A 56 -8.43 -2.06 1.39
C GLY A 56 -8.87 -0.94 0.44
N LEU A 57 -7.92 -0.23 -0.19
CA LEU A 57 -8.24 0.77 -1.23
C LEU A 57 -9.00 0.16 -2.40
N SER A 58 -8.56 -0.99 -2.90
CA SER A 58 -9.22 -1.69 -4.01
C SER A 58 -10.64 -2.09 -3.64
N PHE A 59 -10.84 -2.63 -2.43
CA PHE A 59 -12.14 -2.98 -1.88
C PHE A 59 -13.06 -1.77 -1.72
N ILE A 60 -12.54 -0.64 -1.23
CA ILE A 60 -13.29 0.63 -1.15
C ILE A 60 -13.75 1.07 -2.55
N VAL A 61 -12.85 1.06 -3.53
CA VAL A 61 -13.17 1.47 -4.92
C VAL A 61 -14.28 0.62 -5.51
N ILE A 62 -14.19 -0.71 -5.39
CA ILE A 62 -15.23 -1.62 -5.91
C ILE A 62 -16.54 -1.45 -5.13
N THR A 63 -16.47 -1.26 -3.81
CA THR A 63 -17.64 -0.99 -2.97
C THR A 63 -18.36 0.26 -3.45
N PHE A 64 -17.65 1.37 -3.69
CA PHE A 64 -18.25 2.59 -4.23
C PHE A 64 -18.77 2.42 -5.65
N TYR A 65 -18.05 1.67 -6.49
CA TYR A 65 -18.49 1.37 -7.85
C TYR A 65 -19.87 0.70 -7.88
N LEU A 66 -20.09 -0.29 -7.01
CA LEU A 66 -21.37 -0.98 -6.92
C LEU A 66 -22.44 -0.15 -6.20
N TRP A 67 -22.04 0.58 -5.15
CA TRP A 67 -22.94 1.41 -4.36
C TRP A 67 -23.59 2.52 -5.19
N ARG A 68 -22.81 3.21 -6.03
CA ARG A 68 -23.36 4.25 -6.92
C ARG A 68 -24.36 3.72 -7.94
N ARG A 69 -24.26 2.43 -8.31
CA ARG A 69 -25.18 1.73 -9.23
C ARG A 69 -26.33 1.02 -8.52
N GLY A 70 -26.50 1.22 -7.20
CA GLY A 70 -27.57 0.60 -6.42
C GLY A 70 -27.49 -0.93 -6.33
N ARG A 71 -26.30 -1.51 -6.54
CA ARG A 71 -26.09 -2.97 -6.46
C ARG A 71 -25.81 -3.40 -5.03
N THR A 72 -26.02 -4.69 -4.75
CA THR A 72 -25.74 -5.31 -3.45
C THR A 72 -24.25 -5.25 -3.14
N ILE A 73 -23.89 -4.75 -1.94
CA ILE A 73 -22.49 -4.55 -1.52
C ILE A 73 -22.11 -5.27 -0.22
N TRP A 74 -23.04 -5.89 0.49
CA TRP A 74 -22.79 -6.40 1.86
C TRP A 74 -21.62 -7.41 1.91
N PHE A 75 -21.47 -8.24 0.88
CA PHE A 75 -20.39 -9.24 0.78
C PHE A 75 -19.01 -8.63 0.51
N LEU A 76 -18.94 -7.38 0.03
CA LEU A 76 -17.69 -6.62 -0.09
C LEU A 76 -17.38 -5.83 1.17
N VAL A 77 -18.39 -5.20 1.76
CA VAL A 77 -18.23 -4.32 2.93
C VAL A 77 -17.57 -5.06 4.09
N ILE A 78 -17.93 -6.33 4.33
CA ILE A 78 -17.32 -7.13 5.41
C ILE A 78 -15.80 -7.31 5.20
N PRO A 79 -15.32 -7.85 4.05
CA PRO A 79 -13.89 -7.85 3.72
C PRO A 79 -13.23 -6.48 3.76
N THR A 80 -13.89 -5.42 3.25
CA THR A 80 -13.36 -4.06 3.27
C THR A 80 -13.06 -3.60 4.70
N VAL A 81 -13.99 -3.79 5.62
CA VAL A 81 -13.81 -3.39 7.03
C VAL A 81 -12.65 -4.17 7.65
N PHE A 82 -12.58 -5.49 7.44
CA PHE A 82 -11.44 -6.27 7.94
C PHE A 82 -10.09 -5.78 7.38
N MET A 83 -10.04 -5.51 6.07
CA MET A 83 -8.83 -5.03 5.39
C MET A 83 -8.40 -3.60 5.78
N LEU A 84 -9.25 -2.85 6.49
CA LEU A 84 -8.93 -1.50 6.98
C LEU A 84 -8.74 -1.43 8.51
N ILE A 85 -9.18 -2.44 9.25
CA ILE A 85 -9.05 -2.44 10.72
C ILE A 85 -7.89 -3.32 11.17
N MET A 86 -7.68 -4.48 10.52
CA MET A 86 -6.58 -5.37 10.84
C MET A 86 -5.20 -4.73 10.63
N PRO A 87 -4.89 -4.04 9.51
CA PRO A 87 -3.59 -3.40 9.34
C PRO A 87 -3.38 -2.24 10.31
N LEU A 88 -4.39 -1.39 10.54
CA LEU A 88 -4.34 -0.35 11.55
C LEU A 88 -3.97 -0.89 12.94
N TRP A 89 -4.67 -1.94 13.38
CA TRP A 89 -4.38 -2.57 14.67
C TRP A 89 -2.98 -3.19 14.71
N ALA A 90 -2.60 -3.95 13.68
CA ALA A 90 -1.28 -4.56 13.59
C ALA A 90 -0.16 -3.50 13.61
N MET A 91 -0.34 -2.37 12.93
CA MET A 91 0.65 -1.30 12.88
C MET A 91 0.80 -0.60 14.23
N ILE A 92 -0.31 -0.31 14.93
CA ILE A 92 -0.27 0.22 16.29
C ILE A 92 0.46 -0.74 17.22
N HIS A 93 0.18 -2.03 17.12
CA HIS A 93 0.86 -3.05 17.92
C HIS A 93 2.36 -3.12 17.62
N GLN A 94 2.77 -3.03 16.35
CA GLN A 94 4.19 -3.05 15.97
C GLN A 94 4.94 -1.78 16.42
N LEU A 95 4.28 -0.62 16.39
CA LEU A 95 4.86 0.66 16.83
C LEU A 95 5.04 0.76 18.34
N PHE A 96 4.06 0.30 19.12
CA PHE A 96 3.96 0.62 20.56
C PHE A 96 3.94 -0.59 21.50
N VAL A 97 3.78 -1.83 21.00
CA VAL A 97 3.64 -3.02 21.86
C VAL A 97 4.77 -4.00 21.60
N ALA A 98 4.73 -4.69 20.45
CA ALA A 98 5.76 -5.63 20.06
C ALA A 98 5.86 -5.69 18.52
N PRO A 99 7.06 -5.47 17.95
CA PRO A 99 8.35 -5.24 18.62
C PRO A 99 8.50 -3.87 19.31
N GLY A 100 7.55 -2.95 19.13
CA GLY A 100 7.57 -1.66 19.83
C GLY A 100 8.58 -0.68 19.24
N TRP A 101 8.58 -0.49 17.91
CA TRP A 101 9.60 0.30 17.21
C TRP A 101 9.87 1.71 17.75
N LEU A 102 8.90 2.33 18.42
CA LEU A 102 9.05 3.68 18.98
C LEU A 102 9.30 3.71 20.50
N VAL A 103 9.09 2.59 21.20
CA VAL A 103 9.09 2.52 22.66
C VAL A 103 10.10 1.53 23.24
N ALA A 104 10.68 0.67 22.40
CA ALA A 104 11.74 -0.25 22.80
C ALA A 104 13.00 0.49 23.26
N GLU A 105 13.87 -0.19 24.01
CA GLU A 105 15.15 0.35 24.49
C GLU A 105 16.04 0.88 23.33
N GLN A 106 15.95 0.24 22.17
CA GLN A 106 16.55 0.73 20.92
C GLN A 106 15.45 1.00 19.88
N PRO A 107 14.96 2.25 19.79
CA PRO A 107 13.89 2.59 18.86
C PRO A 107 14.36 2.53 17.41
N ASN A 108 13.54 1.94 16.55
CA ASN A 108 13.73 1.91 15.11
C ASN A 108 12.92 3.03 14.45
N TYR A 109 13.52 4.22 14.35
CA TYR A 109 12.86 5.41 13.79
C TYR A 109 12.50 5.27 12.30
N LEU A 110 13.22 4.45 11.54
CA LEU A 110 12.90 4.21 10.13
C LEU A 110 11.55 3.51 9.99
N LEU A 111 11.38 2.38 10.67
CA LEU A 111 10.11 1.65 10.68
C LEU A 111 9.03 2.40 11.43
N GLY A 112 9.40 3.08 12.51
CA GLY A 112 8.53 3.96 13.28
C GLY A 112 7.91 5.07 12.44
N GLY A 113 8.73 5.80 11.69
CA GLY A 113 8.29 6.90 10.84
C GLY A 113 7.40 6.44 9.69
N ILE A 114 7.79 5.38 8.98
CA ILE A 114 6.98 4.84 7.88
C ILE A 114 5.67 4.23 8.41
N GLY A 115 5.71 3.56 9.56
CA GLY A 115 4.52 3.00 10.22
C GLY A 115 3.52 4.09 10.62
N LEU A 116 3.99 5.19 11.22
CA LEU A 116 3.15 6.34 11.56
C LEU A 116 2.53 7.00 10.31
N ALA A 117 3.33 7.18 9.24
CA ALA A 117 2.82 7.69 7.97
C ALA A 117 1.76 6.76 7.36
N THR A 118 1.96 5.45 7.47
CA THR A 118 1.00 4.43 7.01
C THR A 118 -0.32 4.53 7.77
N ILE A 119 -0.27 4.62 9.10
CA ILE A 119 -1.47 4.83 9.94
C ILE A 119 -2.20 6.13 9.56
N ALA A 120 -1.45 7.22 9.35
CA ALA A 120 -2.05 8.50 8.98
C ALA A 120 -2.79 8.41 7.63
N LEU A 121 -2.18 7.74 6.63
CA LEU A 121 -2.81 7.48 5.33
C LEU A 121 -4.05 6.59 5.46
N GLU A 122 -3.98 5.54 6.27
CA GLU A 122 -5.11 4.63 6.50
C GLU A 122 -6.29 5.33 7.17
N ILE A 123 -6.03 6.12 8.22
CA ILE A 123 -7.04 6.94 8.88
C ILE A 123 -7.66 7.92 7.88
N TRP A 124 -6.85 8.59 7.05
CA TRP A 124 -7.36 9.50 6.04
C TRP A 124 -8.26 8.78 5.03
N MET A 125 -7.84 7.61 4.53
CA MET A 125 -8.66 6.80 3.63
C MET A 125 -10.00 6.40 4.25
N ILE A 126 -10.03 5.97 5.51
CA ILE A 126 -11.25 5.62 6.24
C ILE A 126 -12.17 6.85 6.35
N VAL A 127 -11.62 8.02 6.71
CA VAL A 127 -12.37 9.27 6.82
C VAL A 127 -12.99 9.67 5.48
N GLU A 128 -12.22 9.62 4.38
CA GLU A 128 -12.74 9.91 3.04
C GLU A 128 -13.83 8.91 2.63
N ALA A 129 -13.62 7.63 2.90
CA ALA A 129 -14.60 6.60 2.58
C ALA A 129 -15.92 6.84 3.32
N VAL A 130 -15.89 7.09 4.62
CA VAL A 130 -17.10 7.36 5.42
C VAL A 130 -17.83 8.61 4.95
N LYS A 131 -17.10 9.69 4.62
CA LYS A 131 -17.69 10.95 4.12
C LYS A 131 -18.35 10.79 2.75
N LEU A 132 -17.75 10.00 1.86
CA LEU A 132 -18.25 9.80 0.49
C LEU A 132 -19.41 8.82 0.43
N PHE A 133 -19.46 7.83 1.32
CA PHE A 133 -20.46 6.76 1.29
C PHE A 133 -21.92 7.21 1.14
N PRO A 134 -22.45 8.17 1.92
CA PRO A 134 -23.83 8.62 1.73
C PRO A 134 -24.02 9.47 0.45
N ARG A 135 -22.96 10.11 -0.05
CA ARG A 135 -23.03 11.12 -1.12
C ARG A 135 -23.00 10.53 -2.53
N VAL A 136 -22.34 9.39 -2.71
CA VAL A 136 -22.08 8.82 -4.04
C VAL A 136 -23.20 7.92 -4.56
N LYS A 137 -24.21 7.60 -3.73
CA LYS A 137 -25.33 6.74 -4.14
C LYS A 137 -26.10 7.40 -5.28
N GLY A 138 -26.23 6.71 -6.42
CA GLY A 138 -26.93 7.22 -7.60
C GLY A 138 -26.13 8.18 -8.47
N VAL A 139 -24.88 8.51 -8.10
CA VAL A 139 -24.00 9.36 -8.92
C VAL A 139 -23.31 8.49 -9.97
N ILE A 140 -23.90 8.44 -11.17
CA ILE A 140 -23.40 7.69 -12.32
C ILE A 140 -22.59 8.62 -13.24
N GLU A 141 -21.57 8.10 -13.91
CA GLU A 141 -20.77 8.83 -14.90
C GLU A 141 -21.60 9.28 -16.11
N GLU A 142 -21.20 10.41 -16.72
CA GLU A 142 -21.89 10.99 -17.88
C GLU A 142 -22.01 10.02 -19.06
N ASN A 143 -20.94 9.24 -19.31
CA ASN A 143 -20.84 8.29 -20.42
C ASN A 143 -21.13 6.84 -20.01
N ALA A 144 -21.85 6.60 -18.91
CA ALA A 144 -22.19 5.23 -18.53
C ALA A 144 -23.10 4.59 -19.58
N LEU A 145 -22.74 3.40 -20.07
CA LEU A 145 -23.53 2.64 -21.06
C LEU A 145 -24.97 2.39 -20.56
N ASP A 146 -25.14 2.23 -19.25
CA ASP A 146 -26.43 2.08 -18.58
C ASP A 146 -27.36 3.32 -18.72
N ARG A 147 -26.86 4.48 -19.18
CA ARG A 147 -27.66 5.68 -19.47
C ARG A 147 -28.13 5.78 -20.93
N GLN A 148 -27.53 5.03 -21.85
CA GLN A 148 -27.97 5.04 -23.23
C GLN A 148 -29.26 4.20 -23.34
N PRO A 149 -30.37 4.77 -23.85
CA PRO A 149 -31.52 3.94 -24.20
C PRO A 149 -31.06 2.92 -25.24
N ALA A 150 -31.43 1.66 -25.02
CA ALA A 150 -31.15 0.54 -25.92
C ALA A 150 -31.73 0.77 -27.33
#